data_AF-A0A2G9EIR0-F1
#
_entry.id   AF-A0A2G9EIR0-F1
#
_cell.length_a   1.000
_cell.length_b   1.000
_cell.length_c   1.000
_cell.angle_alpha   90.00
_cell.angle_beta   90.00
_cell.angle_gamma   90.00
#
_symmetry.space_group_name_H-M   'P 1'
#
loop_
_entity.id
_entity.type
_entity.pdbx_description
1 polymer ?
#
loop_
_entity_poly.entity_id
_entity_poly.type
_entity_poly.pdbx_seq_one_letter_code
_entity_poly.pdbx_strand_id
1 'polypeptide(L)'
;MLPNRLIITEKSKRKAIYENSKDKWIIDFEDKIKSWSDFYDIVQKEMDFWNYNEKFRKDDYTYSDIVGDLIVFEKMKERKKEGMVFILDYTEDFKKIKDCDEKNYNKSTIYWDLVYNLLVEWYRDNRIMFKEWNASIDIEVYILIDDELIKNKDIDFDNELVIATESDRNDVRQQYKNYDKTKIRFFDYDEIKDLPNIFLDNKRGSEAERFIFFYQLEKIKADNSKQLKVEISNSMGIFHSLSIYLLVYIIDKILIEKFIEGKEIKMFMIFANELAE
;
A
#
# COMPACT_ATOMS: atom_id res chain seq x y z
N MET A 1 3.17 -13.89 -11.47
CA MET A 1 3.69 -12.98 -10.42
C MET A 1 2.51 -12.17 -9.94
N LEU A 2 2.36 -11.90 -8.64
CA LEU A 2 1.23 -11.12 -8.14
C LEU A 2 1.37 -9.68 -8.67
N PRO A 3 0.39 -9.15 -9.41
CA PRO A 3 0.55 -7.88 -10.13
C PRO A 3 0.67 -6.69 -9.17
N ASN A 4 -0.30 -6.53 -8.27
CA ASN A 4 -0.44 -5.29 -7.51
C ASN A 4 0.49 -5.22 -6.29
N ARG A 5 1.40 -4.23 -6.30
CA ARG A 5 2.39 -4.05 -5.24
C ARG A 5 2.90 -2.63 -5.10
N LEU A 6 3.39 -2.32 -3.91
CA LEU A 6 4.20 -1.15 -3.60
C LEU A 6 5.66 -1.59 -3.40
N ILE A 7 6.59 -0.85 -3.98
CA ILE A 7 8.01 -1.19 -4.12
C ILE A 7 8.83 -0.01 -3.59
N ILE A 8 9.70 -0.29 -2.62
CA ILE A 8 10.73 0.64 -2.15
C ILE A 8 12.02 0.31 -2.86
N THR A 9 12.57 1.30 -3.56
CA THR A 9 13.79 1.11 -4.34
C THR A 9 14.63 2.38 -4.43
N GLU A 10 15.80 2.29 -5.04
CA GLU A 10 16.75 3.39 -5.20
C GLU A 10 16.24 4.39 -6.25
N LYS A 11 16.48 5.68 -6.01
CA LYS A 11 16.09 6.74 -6.94
C LYS A 11 16.82 6.63 -8.28
N SER A 12 18.08 6.18 -8.27
CA SER A 12 18.84 5.89 -9.50
C SER A 12 18.17 4.88 -10.44
N LYS A 13 17.33 3.96 -9.93
CA LYS A 13 16.60 2.98 -10.77
C LYS A 13 15.45 3.60 -11.57
N ARG A 14 15.11 4.88 -11.37
CA ARG A 14 14.03 5.59 -12.09
C ARG A 14 14.06 5.35 -13.60
N LYS A 15 15.22 5.51 -14.25
CA LYS A 15 15.33 5.30 -15.71
C LYS A 15 14.96 3.86 -16.11
N ALA A 16 15.43 2.87 -15.36
CA ALA A 16 15.11 1.47 -15.60
C ALA A 16 13.61 1.19 -15.39
N ILE A 17 12.99 1.82 -14.39
CA ILE A 17 11.53 1.74 -14.18
C ILE A 17 10.78 2.25 -15.41
N TYR A 18 11.15 3.41 -15.94
CA TYR A 18 10.56 3.95 -17.17
C TYR A 18 10.71 3.02 -18.38
N GLU A 19 11.91 2.46 -18.58
CA GLU A 19 12.19 1.55 -19.69
C GLU A 19 11.37 0.25 -19.59
N ASN A 20 11.25 -0.30 -18.37
CA ASN A 20 10.48 -1.50 -18.08
C ASN A 20 8.96 -1.28 -18.11
N SER A 21 8.50 -0.03 -17.94
CA SER A 21 7.08 0.33 -17.83
C SER A 21 6.52 1.05 -19.07
N LYS A 22 7.21 0.95 -20.22
CA LYS A 22 6.85 1.68 -21.46
C LYS A 22 5.43 1.37 -21.98
N ASP A 23 4.95 0.17 -21.70
CA ASP A 23 3.62 -0.36 -22.02
C ASP A 23 2.59 -0.10 -20.91
N LYS A 24 2.99 0.46 -19.77
CA LYS A 24 2.10 0.89 -18.69
C LYS A 24 1.81 2.40 -18.78
N TRP A 25 0.73 2.84 -18.13
CA TRP A 25 0.43 4.25 -17.93
C TRP A 25 1.19 4.74 -16.70
N ILE A 26 2.22 5.56 -16.94
CA ILE A 26 3.08 6.10 -15.88
C ILE A 26 2.52 7.43 -15.37
N ILE A 27 2.35 7.53 -14.06
CA ILE A 27 2.04 8.76 -13.32
C ILE A 27 3.22 9.00 -12.36
N ASP A 28 4.04 9.99 -12.69
CA ASP A 28 5.24 10.32 -11.92
C ASP A 28 5.03 11.62 -11.16
N PHE A 29 5.04 11.50 -9.83
CA PHE A 29 4.86 12.63 -8.93
C PHE A 29 6.13 13.45 -8.76
N GLU A 30 7.31 12.90 -9.10
CA GLU A 30 8.61 13.51 -8.83
C GLU A 30 8.71 13.94 -7.34
N ASP A 31 9.21 15.15 -7.08
CA ASP A 31 9.34 15.76 -5.75
C ASP A 31 8.14 16.66 -5.37
N LYS A 32 7.03 16.58 -6.12
CA LYS A 32 5.91 17.54 -6.01
C LYS A 32 5.00 17.32 -4.81
N ILE A 33 5.07 16.17 -4.15
CA ILE A 33 4.14 15.82 -3.07
C ILE A 33 4.60 16.41 -1.74
N LYS A 34 3.94 17.49 -1.32
CA LYS A 34 4.16 18.16 -0.02
C LYS A 34 2.93 18.10 0.87
N SER A 35 1.83 17.59 0.35
CA SER A 35 0.54 17.43 1.01
C SER A 35 -0.30 16.41 0.25
N TRP A 36 -1.38 15.93 0.88
CA TRP A 36 -2.38 15.13 0.18
C TRP A 36 -3.06 15.92 -0.95
N SER A 37 -3.16 17.25 -0.80
CA SER A 37 -3.71 18.11 -1.86
C SER A 37 -2.90 18.00 -3.15
N ASP A 38 -1.57 18.05 -3.06
CA ASP A 38 -0.70 17.95 -4.24
C ASP A 38 -0.84 16.56 -4.91
N PHE A 39 -0.93 15.51 -4.10
CA PHE A 39 -1.16 14.15 -4.57
C PHE A 39 -2.48 14.02 -5.33
N TYR A 40 -3.56 14.49 -4.72
CA TYR A 40 -4.88 14.52 -5.33
C TYR A 40 -4.88 15.27 -6.66
N ASP A 41 -4.31 16.48 -6.72
CA ASP A 41 -4.36 17.33 -7.92
C ASP A 41 -3.65 16.68 -9.11
N ILE A 42 -2.55 15.94 -8.85
CA ILE A 42 -1.82 15.21 -9.89
C ILE A 42 -2.65 14.01 -10.38
N VAL A 43 -3.16 13.18 -9.47
CA VAL A 43 -3.97 12.00 -9.85
C VAL A 43 -5.23 12.42 -10.60
N GLN A 44 -5.93 13.43 -10.07
CA GLN A 44 -7.15 13.96 -10.64
C GLN A 44 -6.93 14.47 -12.07
N LYS A 45 -5.85 15.21 -12.32
CA LYS A 45 -5.52 15.68 -13.68
C LYS A 45 -5.35 14.54 -14.68
N GLU A 46 -4.88 13.38 -14.22
CA GLU A 46 -4.65 12.22 -15.06
C GLU A 46 -5.92 11.35 -15.23
N MET A 47 -6.79 11.28 -14.22
CA MET A 47 -7.81 10.23 -14.10
C MET A 47 -9.26 10.73 -13.97
N ASP A 48 -9.52 12.02 -13.73
CA ASP A 48 -10.90 12.54 -13.61
C ASP A 48 -11.56 12.72 -15.00
N PHE A 49 -12.06 11.62 -15.55
CA PHE A 49 -12.71 11.59 -16.86
C PHE A 49 -14.17 12.08 -16.85
N TRP A 50 -14.79 12.20 -15.67
CA TRP A 50 -16.20 12.56 -15.51
C TRP A 50 -16.42 13.95 -14.92
N ASN A 51 -15.34 14.72 -14.74
CA ASN A 51 -15.33 16.02 -14.06
C ASN A 51 -15.97 15.92 -12.66
N TYR A 52 -15.59 14.91 -11.88
CA TYR A 52 -15.98 14.78 -10.48
C TYR A 52 -15.64 16.06 -9.71
N ASN A 53 -14.48 16.67 -9.96
CA ASN A 53 -14.07 17.89 -9.28
C ASN A 53 -14.93 19.12 -9.53
N GLU A 54 -15.58 19.22 -10.68
CA GLU A 54 -16.51 20.33 -10.95
C GLU A 54 -17.82 20.17 -10.19
N LYS A 55 -18.15 18.93 -9.83
CA LYS A 55 -19.44 18.53 -9.25
C LYS A 55 -19.37 18.30 -7.74
N PHE A 56 -18.21 17.86 -7.26
CA PHE A 56 -17.96 17.45 -5.89
C PHE A 56 -16.78 18.22 -5.31
N ARG A 57 -16.73 18.28 -3.98
CA ARG A 57 -15.61 18.91 -3.29
C ARG A 57 -14.40 17.99 -3.33
N LYS A 58 -13.20 18.57 -3.25
CA LYS A 58 -11.96 17.81 -3.06
C LYS A 58 -11.96 17.11 -1.69
N ASP A 59 -12.20 15.80 -1.68
CA ASP A 59 -12.12 14.93 -0.51
C ASP A 59 -11.69 13.49 -0.87
N ASP A 60 -11.45 12.68 0.16
CA ASP A 60 -11.06 11.28 0.05
C ASP A 60 -12.11 10.41 -0.64
N TYR A 61 -13.40 10.69 -0.40
CA TYR A 61 -14.49 10.02 -1.11
C TYR A 61 -14.45 10.31 -2.62
N THR A 62 -14.29 11.58 -3.00
CA THR A 62 -14.19 11.98 -4.41
C THR A 62 -12.94 11.40 -5.05
N TYR A 63 -11.82 11.31 -4.32
CA TYR A 63 -10.63 10.61 -4.81
C TYR A 63 -10.91 9.14 -5.09
N SER A 64 -11.52 8.44 -4.11
CA SER A 64 -11.88 7.02 -4.22
C SER A 64 -12.77 6.77 -5.43
N ASP A 65 -13.80 7.61 -5.62
CA ASP A 65 -14.68 7.56 -6.79
C ASP A 65 -13.89 7.74 -8.09
N ILE A 66 -12.99 8.73 -8.17
CA ILE A 66 -12.18 8.97 -9.38
C ILE A 66 -11.31 7.76 -9.74
N VAL A 67 -10.58 7.20 -8.77
CA VAL A 67 -9.59 6.15 -9.07
C VAL A 67 -10.19 4.75 -9.16
N GLY A 68 -11.32 4.51 -8.49
CA GLY A 68 -12.03 3.23 -8.49
C GLY A 68 -13.02 3.07 -9.65
N ASP A 69 -13.40 4.16 -10.33
CA ASP A 69 -14.37 4.13 -11.43
C ASP A 69 -13.87 3.28 -12.62
N LEU A 70 -14.77 2.46 -13.16
CA LEU A 70 -14.52 1.58 -14.31
C LEU A 70 -14.00 2.35 -15.54
N ILE A 71 -14.32 3.64 -15.67
CA ILE A 71 -13.81 4.50 -16.75
C ILE A 71 -12.27 4.53 -16.79
N VAL A 72 -11.59 4.41 -15.65
CA VAL A 72 -10.13 4.35 -15.58
C VAL A 72 -9.61 3.12 -16.33
N PHE A 73 -10.24 1.97 -16.11
CA PHE A 73 -9.91 0.73 -16.82
C PHE A 73 -10.15 0.86 -18.32
N GLU A 74 -11.30 1.40 -18.72
CA GLU A 74 -11.63 1.62 -20.14
C GLU A 74 -10.59 2.53 -20.81
N LYS A 75 -10.24 3.65 -20.18
CA LYS A 75 -9.25 4.61 -20.71
C LYS A 75 -7.84 4.02 -20.77
N MET A 76 -7.46 3.19 -19.82
CA MET A 76 -6.21 2.44 -19.85
C MET A 76 -6.18 1.48 -21.07
N LYS A 77 -7.29 0.78 -21.36
CA LYS A 77 -7.41 -0.05 -22.57
C LYS A 77 -7.42 0.75 -23.87
N GLU A 78 -8.12 1.87 -23.93
CA GLU A 78 -8.10 2.80 -25.08
C GLU A 78 -6.67 3.28 -25.40
N ARG A 79 -5.89 3.58 -24.35
CA ARG A 79 -4.48 3.96 -24.45
C ARG A 79 -3.55 2.79 -24.81
N LYS A 80 -4.09 1.57 -24.97
CA LYS A 80 -3.35 0.32 -25.22
C LYS A 80 -2.27 0.07 -24.18
N LYS A 81 -2.59 0.34 -22.92
CA LYS A 81 -1.70 0.10 -21.79
C LYS A 81 -2.02 -1.24 -21.13
N GLU A 82 -1.00 -1.87 -20.55
CA GLU A 82 -1.12 -3.18 -19.89
C GLU A 82 -1.42 -3.06 -18.39
N GLY A 83 -1.08 -1.92 -17.80
CA GLY A 83 -1.27 -1.60 -16.39
C GLY A 83 -0.92 -0.14 -16.10
N MET A 84 -0.73 0.18 -14.82
CA MET A 84 -0.36 1.52 -14.37
C MET A 84 0.86 1.47 -13.46
N VAL A 85 1.62 2.57 -13.47
CA VAL A 85 2.79 2.75 -12.61
C VAL A 85 2.72 4.12 -11.97
N PHE A 86 2.82 4.16 -10.65
CA PHE A 86 2.91 5.39 -9.87
C PHE A 86 4.32 5.52 -9.32
N ILE A 87 4.96 6.68 -9.45
CA ILE A 87 6.34 6.91 -9.01
C ILE A 87 6.39 8.11 -8.08
N LEU A 88 6.82 7.91 -6.84
CA LEU A 88 6.88 8.92 -5.78
C LEU A 88 8.30 9.03 -5.22
N ASP A 89 8.87 10.24 -5.17
CA ASP A 89 10.13 10.46 -4.44
C ASP A 89 9.90 10.60 -2.93
N TYR A 90 10.64 9.84 -2.12
CA TYR A 90 10.62 9.92 -0.66
C TYR A 90 11.48 11.10 -0.14
N THR A 91 11.07 12.31 -0.51
CA THR A 91 11.78 13.55 -0.20
C THR A 91 11.66 13.98 1.27
N GLU A 92 12.50 14.92 1.70
CA GLU A 92 12.36 15.55 3.02
C GLU A 92 11.01 16.26 3.21
N ASP A 93 10.44 16.82 2.15
CA ASP A 93 9.12 17.44 2.21
C ASP A 93 8.04 16.38 2.41
N PHE A 94 8.12 15.26 1.68
CA PHE A 94 7.19 14.13 1.86
C PHE A 94 7.28 13.53 3.26
N LYS A 95 8.50 13.34 3.80
CA LYS A 95 8.72 12.86 5.18
C LYS A 95 8.05 13.74 6.23
N LYS A 96 8.04 15.06 6.02
CA LYS A 96 7.49 16.07 6.94
C LYS A 96 5.97 16.20 6.88
N ILE A 97 5.31 15.61 5.88
CA ILE A 97 3.85 15.51 5.88
C ILE A 97 3.45 14.82 7.18
N LYS A 98 2.65 15.50 8.00
CA LYS A 98 2.26 15.01 9.32
C LYS A 98 1.55 13.66 9.19
N ASP A 99 1.70 12.85 10.23
CA ASP A 99 1.05 11.55 10.28
C ASP A 99 -0.38 11.61 10.85
N CYS A 100 -0.87 12.74 11.41
CA CYS A 100 -2.28 12.97 11.83
C CYS A 100 -2.56 14.49 12.02
N ASP A 101 -3.78 15.02 11.82
CA ASP A 101 -4.99 14.87 12.65
C ASP A 101 -6.25 14.45 11.86
N GLU A 102 -7.28 13.92 12.55
CA GLU A 102 -8.60 13.46 12.03
C GLU A 102 -9.36 14.44 11.11
N LYS A 103 -8.94 15.71 11.05
CA LYS A 103 -9.60 16.77 10.27
C LYS A 103 -8.83 17.20 9.02
N ASN A 104 -7.61 16.70 8.81
CA ASN A 104 -6.78 17.09 7.68
C ASN A 104 -6.18 15.86 6.99
N TYR A 105 -6.42 15.72 5.68
CA TYR A 105 -5.76 14.73 4.85
C TYR A 105 -4.24 14.87 4.95
N ASN A 106 -3.56 13.74 5.17
CA ASN A 106 -2.17 13.73 5.60
C ASN A 106 -1.41 12.53 4.99
N LYS A 107 -0.19 12.22 5.45
CA LYS A 107 0.62 11.16 4.82
C LYS A 107 -0.08 9.81 4.85
N SER A 108 -0.80 9.53 5.93
CA SER A 108 -1.56 8.30 6.08
C SER A 108 -2.72 8.19 5.07
N THR A 109 -3.33 9.31 4.68
CA THR A 109 -4.31 9.34 3.59
C THR A 109 -3.66 9.02 2.26
N ILE A 110 -2.47 9.57 1.96
CA ILE A 110 -1.75 9.24 0.71
C ILE A 110 -1.42 7.75 0.65
N TYR A 111 -0.93 7.16 1.74
CA TYR A 111 -0.68 5.72 1.77
C TYR A 111 -1.93 4.88 1.71
N TRP A 112 -3.03 5.34 2.29
CA TRP A 112 -4.33 4.71 2.11
C TRP A 112 -4.75 4.70 0.64
N ASP A 113 -4.65 5.85 -0.03
CA ASP A 113 -4.99 5.99 -1.44
C ASP A 113 -4.11 5.09 -2.32
N LEU A 114 -2.81 5.08 -2.07
CA LEU A 114 -1.87 4.23 -2.80
C LEU A 114 -2.11 2.74 -2.56
N VAL A 115 -2.38 2.31 -1.32
CA VAL A 115 -2.49 0.88 -0.99
C VAL A 115 -3.90 0.37 -1.17
N TYR A 116 -4.90 1.01 -0.58
CA TYR A 116 -6.28 0.54 -0.63
C TYR A 116 -6.93 0.89 -1.97
N ASN A 117 -7.12 2.18 -2.25
CA ASN A 117 -7.87 2.64 -3.43
C ASN A 117 -7.21 2.22 -4.75
N LEU A 118 -5.87 2.26 -4.84
CA LEU A 118 -5.16 1.83 -6.05
C LEU A 118 -4.86 0.33 -6.05
N LEU A 119 -4.15 -0.22 -5.06
CA LEU A 119 -3.70 -1.62 -5.15
C LEU A 119 -4.80 -2.62 -4.82
N VAL A 120 -5.51 -2.47 -3.69
CA VAL A 120 -6.49 -3.45 -3.21
C VAL A 120 -7.74 -3.46 -4.07
N GLU A 121 -8.34 -2.30 -4.32
CA GLU A 121 -9.60 -2.23 -5.05
C GLU A 121 -9.46 -2.78 -6.47
N TRP A 122 -8.42 -2.41 -7.22
CA TRP A 122 -8.21 -2.93 -8.57
C TRP A 122 -7.78 -4.41 -8.63
N TYR A 123 -7.11 -4.91 -7.57
CA TYR A 123 -6.69 -6.30 -7.52
C TYR A 123 -7.83 -7.24 -7.13
N ARG A 124 -8.66 -6.83 -6.17
CA ARG A 124 -9.69 -7.65 -5.55
C ARG A 124 -11.10 -7.14 -5.85
N ASP A 125 -11.42 -5.91 -5.45
CA ASP A 125 -12.81 -5.43 -5.34
C ASP A 125 -13.43 -5.22 -6.71
N ASN A 126 -12.77 -4.44 -7.57
CA ASN A 126 -13.20 -4.20 -8.95
C ASN A 126 -13.19 -5.48 -9.78
N ARG A 127 -12.26 -6.40 -9.51
CA ARG A 127 -12.27 -7.72 -10.15
C ARG A 127 -13.51 -8.53 -9.79
N ILE A 128 -14.01 -8.41 -8.56
CA ILE A 128 -15.24 -9.06 -8.09
C ILE A 128 -16.48 -8.34 -8.65
N MET A 129 -16.53 -7.02 -8.49
CA MET A 129 -17.67 -6.18 -8.89
C MET A 129 -17.88 -6.20 -10.41
N PHE A 130 -16.80 -6.09 -11.18
CA PHE A 130 -16.81 -6.05 -12.64
C PHE A 130 -16.30 -7.36 -13.26
N LYS A 131 -16.61 -8.49 -12.63
CA LYS A 131 -16.16 -9.83 -13.06
C LYS A 131 -16.48 -10.14 -14.52
N GLU A 132 -17.61 -9.66 -15.03
CA GLU A 132 -18.04 -9.86 -16.42
C GLU A 132 -17.13 -9.16 -17.43
N TRP A 133 -16.48 -8.08 -17.00
CA TRP A 133 -15.58 -7.26 -17.80
C TRP A 133 -14.11 -7.66 -17.59
N ASN A 134 -13.86 -8.59 -16.65
CA ASN A 134 -12.52 -8.94 -16.17
C ASN A 134 -11.69 -7.68 -15.87
N ALA A 135 -12.34 -6.69 -15.23
CA ALA A 135 -11.76 -5.37 -15.02
C ALA A 135 -10.76 -5.42 -13.86
N SER A 136 -9.51 -5.70 -14.20
CA SER A 136 -8.38 -5.66 -13.27
C SER A 136 -7.23 -4.91 -13.92
N ILE A 137 -6.54 -4.12 -13.09
CA ILE A 137 -5.40 -3.32 -13.50
C ILE A 137 -4.20 -3.78 -12.70
N ASP A 138 -3.15 -4.18 -13.40
CA ASP A 138 -1.83 -4.39 -12.81
C ASP A 138 -1.24 -3.04 -12.43
N ILE A 139 -1.03 -2.82 -11.14
CA ILE A 139 -0.56 -1.54 -10.58
C ILE A 139 0.73 -1.75 -9.79
N GLU A 140 1.75 -0.99 -10.16
CA GLU A 140 2.99 -0.87 -9.39
C GLU A 140 3.13 0.53 -8.82
N VAL A 141 3.38 0.63 -7.52
CA VAL A 141 3.68 1.90 -6.85
C VAL A 141 5.13 1.89 -6.41
N TYR A 142 5.96 2.76 -6.99
CA TYR A 142 7.35 2.93 -6.60
C TYR A 142 7.50 4.10 -5.64
N ILE A 143 8.14 3.85 -4.50
CA ILE A 143 8.67 4.88 -3.60
C ILE A 143 10.18 4.88 -3.74
N LEU A 144 10.72 5.98 -4.25
CA LEU A 144 12.12 6.14 -4.57
C LEU A 144 12.87 6.77 -3.38
N ILE A 145 13.84 6.02 -2.86
CA ILE A 145 14.72 6.45 -1.77
C ILE A 145 15.94 7.15 -2.38
N ASP A 146 16.26 8.32 -1.82
CA ASP A 146 17.48 9.04 -2.19
C ASP A 146 18.71 8.16 -1.99
N ASP A 147 19.52 8.03 -3.04
CA ASP A 147 20.72 7.19 -3.07
C ASP A 147 21.72 7.62 -1.96
N GLU A 148 21.72 8.89 -1.53
CA GLU A 148 22.57 9.37 -0.44
C GLU A 148 22.24 8.72 0.92
N LEU A 149 21.00 8.28 1.13
CA LEU A 149 20.58 7.59 2.35
C LEU A 149 21.14 6.15 2.43
N ILE A 150 21.60 5.62 1.29
CA ILE A 150 22.03 4.23 1.14
C ILE A 150 23.44 4.08 0.55
N LYS A 151 24.15 5.17 0.26
CA LYS A 151 25.43 5.22 -0.47
C LYS A 151 26.56 4.26 -0.04
N ASN A 152 26.50 3.73 1.18
CA ASN A 152 27.50 2.79 1.71
C ASN A 152 26.95 1.36 1.83
N LYS A 153 25.82 1.06 1.20
CA LYS A 153 25.14 -0.22 1.24
C LYS A 153 25.12 -0.83 -0.14
N ASP A 154 25.42 -2.12 -0.17
CA ASP A 154 25.28 -2.94 -1.37
C ASP A 154 23.83 -3.42 -1.42
N ILE A 155 22.98 -2.69 -2.14
CA ILE A 155 21.55 -2.96 -2.26
C ILE A 155 21.26 -3.46 -3.68
N ASP A 156 21.04 -4.77 -3.81
CA ASP A 156 20.63 -5.43 -5.06
C ASP A 156 19.17 -5.93 -5.00
N PHE A 157 18.43 -5.51 -3.98
CA PHE A 157 17.05 -5.90 -3.71
C PHE A 157 16.13 -4.68 -3.66
N ASP A 158 14.83 -4.96 -3.62
CA ASP A 158 13.78 -3.97 -3.35
C ASP A 158 12.97 -4.44 -2.13
N ASN A 159 12.40 -3.53 -1.34
CA ASN A 159 11.40 -3.93 -0.34
C ASN A 159 10.01 -3.83 -0.94
N GLU A 160 9.12 -4.78 -0.62
CA GLU A 160 7.81 -4.87 -1.28
C GLU A 160 6.67 -5.05 -0.27
N LEU A 161 5.56 -4.38 -0.54
CA LEU A 161 4.24 -4.69 -0.02
C LEU A 161 3.38 -5.22 -1.17
N VAL A 162 3.05 -6.50 -1.14
CA VAL A 162 2.32 -7.20 -2.21
C VAL A 162 0.90 -7.48 -1.76
N ILE A 163 -0.07 -7.16 -2.61
CA ILE A 163 -1.47 -7.48 -2.39
C ILE A 163 -1.73 -8.90 -2.92
N ALA A 164 -2.40 -9.71 -2.10
CA ALA A 164 -2.76 -11.08 -2.41
C ALA A 164 -4.17 -11.37 -1.90
N THR A 165 -4.82 -12.35 -2.51
CA THR A 165 -6.06 -12.94 -2.01
C THR A 165 -5.78 -14.31 -1.39
N GLU A 166 -6.76 -14.87 -0.68
CA GLU A 166 -6.69 -16.25 -0.19
C GLU A 166 -6.44 -17.27 -1.31
N SER A 167 -6.95 -17.01 -2.51
CA SER A 167 -6.69 -17.84 -3.69
C SER A 167 -5.20 -17.87 -4.10
N ASP A 168 -4.45 -16.81 -3.78
CA ASP A 168 -3.03 -16.66 -4.11
C ASP A 168 -2.10 -17.31 -3.08
N ARG A 169 -2.65 -17.88 -1.99
CA ARG A 169 -1.87 -18.34 -0.83
C ARG A 169 -0.77 -19.34 -1.19
N ASN A 170 -0.99 -20.19 -2.20
CA ASN A 170 0.04 -21.13 -2.66
C ASN A 170 1.17 -20.41 -3.38
N ASP A 171 0.86 -19.45 -4.24
CA ASP A 171 1.85 -18.64 -4.96
C ASP A 171 2.65 -17.79 -3.98
N VAL A 172 1.97 -17.16 -3.00
CA VAL A 172 2.62 -16.45 -1.90
C VAL A 172 3.62 -17.38 -1.21
N ARG A 173 3.24 -18.60 -0.85
CA ARG A 173 4.14 -19.55 -0.17
C ARG A 173 5.38 -19.90 -0.99
N GLN A 174 5.26 -20.02 -2.32
CA GLN A 174 6.38 -20.34 -3.21
C GLN A 174 7.32 -19.15 -3.41
N GLN A 175 6.80 -17.93 -3.46
CA GLN A 175 7.62 -16.72 -3.55
C GLN A 175 8.49 -16.56 -2.31
N TYR A 176 9.78 -16.25 -2.50
CA TYR A 176 10.74 -16.04 -1.42
C TYR A 176 10.78 -17.19 -0.40
N LYS A 177 10.60 -18.43 -0.85
CA LYS A 177 10.55 -19.63 0.02
C LYS A 177 11.82 -19.86 0.84
N ASN A 178 12.94 -19.26 0.42
CA ASN A 178 14.24 -19.37 1.09
C ASN A 178 14.46 -18.28 2.16
N TYR A 179 13.53 -17.33 2.34
CA TYR A 179 13.69 -16.24 3.30
C TYR A 179 13.22 -16.70 4.68
N ASP A 180 13.74 -16.07 5.73
CA ASP A 180 13.16 -16.20 7.06
C ASP A 180 11.70 -15.76 7.00
N LYS A 181 10.82 -16.54 7.62
CA LYS A 181 9.38 -16.36 7.47
C LYS A 181 8.72 -16.11 8.81
N THR A 182 7.92 -15.05 8.84
CA THR A 182 7.02 -14.75 9.94
C THR A 182 5.61 -14.51 9.45
N LYS A 183 4.64 -14.73 10.33
CA LYS A 183 3.22 -14.53 10.05
C LYS A 183 2.63 -13.64 11.12
N ILE A 184 1.89 -12.64 10.70
CA ILE A 184 1.11 -11.78 11.58
C ILE A 184 -0.33 -11.78 11.09
N ARG A 185 -1.27 -11.48 11.97
CA ARG A 185 -2.69 -11.45 11.63
C ARG A 185 -3.41 -10.38 12.43
N PHE A 186 -4.41 -9.77 11.80
CA PHE A 186 -5.38 -8.97 12.51
C PHE A 186 -6.39 -9.87 13.23
N PHE A 187 -6.62 -9.60 14.51
CA PHE A 187 -7.61 -10.29 15.33
C PHE A 187 -8.78 -9.37 15.58
N ASP A 188 -10.00 -9.88 15.38
CA ASP A 188 -11.20 -9.15 15.75
C ASP A 188 -11.45 -9.21 17.26
N TYR A 189 -12.33 -8.34 17.74
CA TYR A 189 -12.70 -8.24 19.15
C TYR A 189 -13.20 -9.58 19.71
N ASP A 190 -13.98 -10.34 18.94
CA ASP A 190 -14.53 -11.61 19.39
C ASP A 190 -13.46 -12.67 19.61
N GLU A 191 -12.37 -12.64 18.83
CA GLU A 191 -11.20 -13.50 19.01
C GLU A 191 -10.36 -13.13 20.24
N ILE A 192 -10.39 -11.86 20.68
CA ILE A 192 -9.51 -11.36 21.75
C ILE A 192 -10.22 -11.03 23.07
N LYS A 193 -11.56 -10.97 23.11
CA LYS A 193 -12.35 -10.47 24.25
C LYS A 193 -12.06 -11.16 25.59
N ASP A 194 -11.56 -12.39 25.57
CA ASP A 194 -11.24 -13.18 26.76
C ASP A 194 -9.76 -13.07 27.18
N LEU A 195 -8.93 -12.31 26.44
CA LEU A 195 -7.53 -12.09 26.80
C LEU A 195 -7.41 -11.10 27.97
N PRO A 196 -6.52 -11.35 28.94
CA PRO A 196 -6.22 -10.38 29.99
C PRO A 196 -5.47 -9.19 29.37
N ASN A 197 -6.18 -8.10 29.12
CA ASN A 197 -5.65 -6.89 28.49
C ASN A 197 -6.35 -5.65 29.06
N ILE A 198 -5.56 -4.65 29.48
CA ILE A 198 -6.04 -3.39 30.07
C ILE A 198 -7.05 -2.65 29.18
N PHE A 199 -6.95 -2.78 27.85
CA PHE A 199 -7.92 -2.18 26.94
C PHE A 199 -9.28 -2.90 27.01
N LEU A 200 -9.28 -4.22 27.10
CA LEU A 200 -10.50 -5.03 27.18
C LEU A 200 -11.20 -4.88 28.53
N ASP A 201 -10.43 -4.81 29.62
CA ASP A 201 -10.94 -4.52 30.97
C ASP A 201 -11.71 -3.19 31.03
N ASN A 202 -11.28 -2.22 30.21
CA ASN A 202 -11.91 -0.91 30.04
C ASN A 202 -12.93 -0.85 28.89
N LYS A 203 -13.31 -1.99 28.29
CA LYS A 203 -14.23 -2.10 27.14
C LYS A 203 -13.79 -1.32 25.89
N ARG A 204 -12.49 -1.12 25.71
CA ARG A 204 -11.88 -0.43 24.55
C ARG A 204 -11.45 -1.45 23.50
N GLY A 205 -12.42 -2.17 22.93
CA GLY A 205 -12.20 -3.29 22.00
C GLY A 205 -11.31 -2.94 20.81
N SER A 206 -11.67 -1.89 20.05
CA SER A 206 -10.87 -1.43 18.91
C SER A 206 -9.43 -1.16 19.30
N GLU A 207 -9.17 -0.51 20.45
CA GLU A 207 -7.81 -0.24 20.90
C GLU A 207 -7.02 -1.50 21.26
N ALA A 208 -7.69 -2.52 21.81
CA ALA A 208 -7.06 -3.81 22.05
C ALA A 208 -6.64 -4.48 20.73
N GLU A 209 -7.50 -4.46 19.70
CA GLU A 209 -7.19 -4.97 18.36
C GLU A 209 -5.97 -4.23 17.78
N ARG A 210 -5.96 -2.88 17.85
CA ARG A 210 -4.82 -2.06 17.37
C ARG A 210 -3.54 -2.41 18.11
N PHE A 211 -3.61 -2.50 19.43
CA PHE A 211 -2.45 -2.77 20.27
C PHE A 211 -1.84 -4.14 19.96
N ILE A 212 -2.66 -5.18 19.85
CA ILE A 212 -2.19 -6.54 19.55
C ILE A 212 -1.55 -6.61 18.17
N PHE A 213 -2.15 -5.97 17.16
CA PHE A 213 -1.57 -5.94 15.82
C PHE A 213 -0.27 -5.13 15.79
N PHE A 214 -0.25 -3.96 16.42
CA PHE A 214 0.94 -3.12 16.54
C PHE A 214 2.09 -3.85 17.25
N TYR A 215 1.80 -4.61 18.30
CA TYR A 215 2.79 -5.43 18.99
C TYR A 215 3.42 -6.50 18.08
N GLN A 216 2.65 -7.06 17.14
CA GLN A 216 3.20 -7.95 16.10
C GLN A 216 4.11 -7.18 15.13
N LEU A 217 3.73 -5.98 14.70
CA LEU A 217 4.56 -5.12 13.83
C LEU A 217 5.87 -4.68 14.49
N GLU A 218 5.85 -4.36 15.79
CA GLU A 218 7.06 -4.04 16.56
C GLU A 218 8.08 -5.20 16.54
N LYS A 219 7.61 -6.45 16.55
CA LYS A 219 8.51 -7.62 16.40
C LYS A 219 9.16 -7.66 15.02
N ILE A 220 8.42 -7.31 13.96
CA ILE A 220 8.97 -7.21 12.59
C ILE A 220 10.01 -6.09 12.52
N LYS A 221 9.70 -4.94 13.12
CA LYS A 221 10.64 -3.82 13.16
C LYS A 221 11.92 -4.17 13.94
N ALA A 222 11.79 -4.91 15.04
CA ALA A 222 12.93 -5.36 15.83
C ALA A 222 13.73 -6.51 15.17
N ASP A 223 13.20 -7.12 14.11
CA ASP A 223 13.85 -8.22 13.41
C ASP A 223 15.15 -7.76 12.73
N ASN A 224 16.18 -8.61 12.83
CA ASN A 224 17.54 -8.34 12.34
C ASN A 224 17.97 -9.28 11.22
N SER A 225 17.08 -10.12 10.72
CA SER A 225 17.31 -10.99 9.57
C SER A 225 17.70 -10.15 8.35
N LYS A 226 18.63 -10.65 7.55
CA LYS A 226 19.04 -9.97 6.30
C LYS A 226 17.89 -9.93 5.31
N GLN A 227 17.11 -11.01 5.26
CA GLN A 227 15.98 -11.20 4.35
C GLN A 227 14.79 -11.74 5.15
N LEU A 228 13.66 -11.04 5.10
CA LEU A 228 12.46 -11.41 5.85
C LEU A 228 11.23 -11.40 4.95
N LYS A 229 10.46 -12.48 5.05
CA LYS A 229 9.13 -12.60 4.45
C LYS A 229 8.07 -12.52 5.55
N VAL A 230 7.12 -11.60 5.38
CA VAL A 230 6.01 -11.40 6.30
C VAL A 230 4.69 -11.71 5.60
N GLU A 231 3.93 -12.67 6.10
CA GLU A 231 2.54 -12.89 5.66
C GLU A 231 1.58 -12.26 6.66
N ILE A 232 0.81 -11.27 6.21
CA ILE A 232 -0.25 -10.59 6.98
C ILE A 232 -1.58 -11.21 6.57
N SER A 233 -2.23 -11.93 7.49
CA SER A 233 -3.57 -12.49 7.26
C SER A 233 -4.66 -11.60 7.86
N ASN A 234 -5.90 -11.78 7.38
CA ASN A 234 -7.05 -10.97 7.78
C ASN A 234 -6.82 -9.47 7.51
N SER A 235 -6.24 -9.15 6.35
CA SER A 235 -5.81 -7.79 6.04
C SER A 235 -6.97 -6.79 5.94
N MET A 236 -8.22 -7.23 5.71
CA MET A 236 -9.36 -6.30 5.67
C MET A 236 -9.61 -5.60 7.01
N GLY A 237 -9.39 -6.30 8.13
CA GLY A 237 -9.53 -5.70 9.46
C GLY A 237 -8.58 -4.53 9.70
N ILE A 238 -7.48 -4.44 8.94
CA ILE A 238 -6.56 -3.29 8.98
C ILE A 238 -7.23 -2.03 8.41
N PHE A 239 -8.12 -2.18 7.44
CA PHE A 239 -8.81 -1.04 6.83
C PHE A 239 -10.12 -0.71 7.57
N HIS A 240 -10.81 -1.72 8.11
CA HIS A 240 -12.08 -1.53 8.82
C HIS A 240 -11.93 -1.06 10.27
N SER A 241 -11.01 -1.67 11.02
CA SER A 241 -10.91 -1.49 12.48
C SER A 241 -9.71 -0.64 12.89
N LEU A 242 -8.76 -0.42 11.98
CA LEU A 242 -7.53 0.31 12.29
C LEU A 242 -7.46 1.63 11.55
N SER A 243 -6.71 2.54 12.14
CA SER A 243 -6.50 3.86 11.57
C SER A 243 -5.51 3.79 10.42
N ILE A 244 -5.74 4.60 9.38
CA ILE A 244 -4.84 4.98 8.29
C ILE A 244 -3.34 5.05 8.71
N TYR A 245 -3.06 5.42 9.96
CA TYR A 245 -1.71 5.50 10.55
C TYR A 245 -0.90 4.19 10.51
N LEU A 246 -1.53 3.01 10.44
CA LEU A 246 -0.76 1.76 10.37
C LEU A 246 -0.05 1.54 9.05
N LEU A 247 -0.58 2.09 7.94
CA LEU A 247 0.13 2.05 6.67
C LEU A 247 1.39 2.88 6.73
N VAL A 248 1.36 4.04 7.42
CA VAL A 248 2.58 4.82 7.71
C VAL A 248 3.58 3.95 8.48
N TYR A 249 3.12 3.23 9.50
CA TYR A 249 4.02 2.36 10.26
C TYR A 249 4.62 1.24 9.39
N ILE A 250 3.81 0.55 8.59
CA ILE A 250 4.30 -0.53 7.70
C ILE A 250 5.26 0.02 6.65
N ILE A 251 4.94 1.15 6.02
CA ILE A 251 5.72 1.69 4.90
C ILE A 251 6.94 2.45 5.42
N ASP A 252 6.78 3.49 6.25
CA ASP A 252 7.90 4.29 6.74
C ASP A 252 8.77 3.48 7.72
N LYS A 253 8.15 2.84 8.72
CA LYS A 253 8.87 2.26 9.88
C LYS A 253 9.37 0.84 9.66
N ILE A 254 8.84 0.13 8.68
CA ILE A 254 9.31 -1.21 8.35
C ILE A 254 9.95 -1.19 6.97
N LEU A 255 9.19 -1.00 5.89
CA LEU A 255 9.71 -1.20 4.54
C LEU A 255 10.85 -0.22 4.19
N ILE A 256 10.67 1.08 4.44
CA ILE A 256 11.65 2.11 4.13
C ILE A 256 12.84 2.07 5.10
N GLU A 257 12.58 2.11 6.42
CA GLU A 257 13.66 2.04 7.42
C GLU A 257 14.53 0.79 7.22
N LYS A 258 13.95 -0.37 6.90
CA LYS A 258 14.71 -1.61 6.67
C LYS A 258 15.47 -1.60 5.34
N PHE A 259 14.90 -1.00 4.30
CA PHE A 259 15.60 -0.80 3.04
C PHE A 259 16.86 0.07 3.26
N ILE A 260 16.71 1.19 3.97
CA ILE A 260 17.83 2.06 4.36
C ILE A 260 18.82 1.31 5.29
N GLU A 261 18.34 0.36 6.10
CA GLU A 261 19.19 -0.54 6.88
C GLU A 261 19.97 -1.56 6.03
N GLY A 262 19.67 -1.71 4.74
CA GLY A 262 20.26 -2.76 3.90
C GLY A 262 19.68 -4.15 4.17
N LYS A 263 18.43 -4.20 4.65
CA LYS A 263 17.67 -5.42 4.94
C LYS A 263 16.48 -5.54 4.00
N GLU A 264 16.36 -6.72 3.42
CA GLU A 264 15.30 -7.02 2.47
C GLU A 264 14.05 -7.52 3.19
N ILE A 265 12.91 -6.90 2.90
CA ILE A 265 11.61 -7.29 3.43
C ILE A 265 10.58 -7.41 2.31
N LYS A 266 9.89 -8.55 2.28
CA LYS A 266 8.75 -8.83 1.40
C LYS A 266 7.52 -9.09 2.26
N MET A 267 6.60 -8.13 2.28
CA MET A 267 5.35 -8.23 3.04
C MET A 267 4.19 -8.57 2.09
N PHE A 268 3.35 -9.52 2.48
CA PHE A 268 2.18 -9.95 1.73
C PHE A 268 0.93 -9.66 2.56
N MET A 269 0.07 -8.77 2.08
CA MET A 269 -1.26 -8.55 2.65
C MET A 269 -2.26 -9.48 1.97
N ILE A 270 -2.78 -10.43 2.75
CA ILE A 270 -3.69 -11.47 2.25
C ILE A 270 -5.12 -11.10 2.64
N PHE A 271 -5.93 -10.85 1.63
CA PHE A 271 -7.34 -10.50 1.73
C PHE A 271 -8.22 -11.71 1.44
N ALA A 272 -9.43 -11.70 2.00
CA ALA A 272 -10.46 -12.68 1.63
C ALA A 272 -10.77 -12.60 0.13
N ASN A 273 -11.24 -13.71 -0.45
CA ASN A 273 -11.63 -13.77 -1.87
C ASN A 273 -12.96 -13.07 -2.15
N GLU A 274 -13.72 -12.76 -1.10
CA GLU A 274 -15.06 -12.17 -1.18
C GLU A 274 -15.02 -10.79 -0.51
N LEU A 275 -15.89 -9.89 -0.99
CA LEU A 275 -16.13 -8.62 -0.32
C LEU A 275 -16.82 -8.91 1.02
N ALA A 276 -16.41 -8.20 2.07
CA ALA A 276 -17.14 -8.27 3.32
C ALA A 276 -18.52 -7.62 3.12
N GLU A 277 -19.59 -8.30 3.55
CA GLU A 277 -20.93 -7.72 3.66
C GLU A 277 -20.98 -6.59 4.70
#